data_AF-A0A9P7SDL6-F1
#
_entry.id   AF-A0A9P7SDL6-F1
#
_cell.length_a   1.000
_cell.length_b   1.000
_cell.length_c   1.000
_cell.angle_alpha   90.00
_cell.angle_beta   90.00
_cell.angle_gamma   90.00
#
_symmetry.space_group_name_H-M   'P 1'
#
loop_
_entity.id
_entity.type
_entity.pdbx_description
1 polymer ?
#
loop_
_entity_poly.entity_id
_entity_poly.type
_entity_poly.pdbx_seq_one_letter_code
_entity_poly.pdbx_strand_id
1 'polypeptide(L)'
;MHSLALSLALFTTASAALKGVAPELVGTHKNVPKAFIYEFADEAESTSFYATLGDNAKIHTKFDSDLFRGVSVQYPSHEEAHTAAARMAQQPTVKAVWPVLHYPRPELDVIPLGNLLPETQAQSLNGSDGSSMSLPYEGLAGSLRKATTLAADGSWIANATDSNLAPVPGNSTFVLPSPGQAGAYDGIPVAVANLTLGSPTVVMSLTYSHSPPSEALSLWEIDGSPLAWSTRGQVGSGFDGQLRNGSYVNAGRYKIVFKALRIAGDPLNSGDWDTSETPPFTIMYRK
;
A
#
# COMPACT_ATOMS: atom_id res chain seq x y z
N MET A 1 -17.28 -9.46 -66.45
CA MET A 1 -17.26 -8.91 -65.07
C MET A 1 -16.77 -10.02 -64.15
N HIS A 2 -15.46 -10.06 -63.88
CA HIS A 2 -14.85 -11.04 -62.96
C HIS A 2 -14.67 -10.34 -61.62
N SER A 3 -15.37 -10.79 -60.58
CA SER A 3 -15.20 -10.28 -59.22
C SER A 3 -14.35 -11.26 -58.42
N LEU A 4 -13.15 -10.80 -58.05
CA LEU A 4 -12.15 -11.51 -57.27
C LEU A 4 -12.53 -11.37 -55.78
N ALA A 5 -12.94 -12.45 -55.12
CA ALA A 5 -13.14 -12.45 -53.67
C ALA A 5 -11.81 -12.76 -52.99
N LEU A 6 -11.19 -11.72 -52.42
CA LEU A 6 -9.97 -11.77 -51.62
C LEU A 6 -10.33 -12.33 -50.23
N SER A 7 -9.98 -13.59 -49.97
CA SER A 7 -10.09 -14.19 -48.64
C SER A 7 -8.97 -13.67 -47.72
N LEU A 8 -9.34 -12.75 -46.83
CA LEU A 8 -8.48 -12.23 -45.76
C LEU A 8 -8.32 -13.33 -44.69
N ALA A 9 -7.19 -14.02 -44.70
CA ALA A 9 -6.80 -14.91 -43.61
C ALA A 9 -6.43 -14.07 -42.37
N LEU A 10 -7.38 -13.96 -41.44
CA LEU A 10 -7.10 -13.50 -40.08
C LEU A 10 -6.19 -14.52 -39.41
N PHE A 11 -4.91 -14.19 -39.22
CA PHE A 11 -4.06 -14.88 -38.27
C PHE A 11 -4.57 -14.55 -36.86
N THR A 12 -5.45 -15.41 -36.34
CA THR A 12 -5.76 -15.44 -34.91
C THR A 12 -4.60 -16.14 -34.20
N THR A 13 -3.62 -15.37 -33.74
CA THR A 13 -2.69 -15.88 -32.72
C THR A 13 -3.48 -16.03 -31.43
N ALA A 14 -3.95 -17.25 -31.17
CA ALA A 14 -4.47 -17.65 -29.87
C ALA A 14 -3.34 -17.46 -28.85
N SER A 15 -3.40 -16.39 -28.07
CA SER A 15 -2.55 -16.22 -26.90
C SER A 15 -3.03 -17.21 -25.84
N ALA A 16 -2.45 -18.41 -25.85
CA ALA A 16 -2.62 -19.36 -24.76
C ALA A 16 -2.06 -18.71 -23.49
N ALA A 17 -2.92 -18.43 -22.51
CA ALA A 17 -2.49 -17.87 -21.24
C ALA A 17 -1.52 -18.83 -20.55
N LEU A 18 -0.22 -18.48 -20.56
CA LEU A 18 0.80 -19.20 -19.80
C LEU A 18 0.57 -18.97 -18.31
N LYS A 19 0.55 -20.05 -17.53
CA LYS A 19 0.44 -20.01 -16.07
C LYS A 19 1.55 -19.12 -15.50
N GLY A 20 1.18 -18.07 -14.76
CA GLY A 20 2.12 -17.12 -14.15
C GLY A 20 2.49 -15.90 -15.00
N VAL A 21 2.04 -15.81 -16.26
CA VAL A 21 2.18 -14.61 -17.07
C VAL A 21 0.91 -13.78 -16.95
N ALA A 22 1.02 -12.55 -16.45
CA ALA A 22 -0.13 -11.64 -16.37
C ALA A 22 -0.63 -11.30 -17.79
N PRO A 23 -1.96 -11.22 -18.00
CA PRO A 23 -2.52 -10.92 -19.31
C PRO A 23 -2.05 -9.56 -19.82
N GLU A 24 -1.82 -9.47 -21.13
CA GLU A 24 -1.58 -8.19 -21.81
C GLU A 24 -2.81 -7.29 -21.61
N LEU A 25 -2.61 -6.14 -20.98
CA LEU A 25 -3.70 -5.20 -20.71
C LEU A 25 -4.17 -4.55 -22.01
N VAL A 26 -5.48 -4.58 -22.25
CA VAL A 26 -6.15 -3.87 -23.34
C VAL A 26 -6.78 -2.61 -22.75
N GLY A 27 -6.23 -1.43 -23.06
CA GLY A 27 -6.65 -0.13 -22.50
C GLY A 27 -5.78 1.05 -22.95
N THR A 28 -5.88 2.19 -22.26
CA THR A 28 -5.07 3.41 -22.54
C THR A 28 -3.58 3.25 -22.19
N HIS A 29 -3.25 2.30 -21.33
CA HIS A 29 -1.88 1.92 -20.99
C HIS A 29 -1.39 0.88 -22.00
N LYS A 30 -0.30 1.20 -22.70
CA LYS A 30 0.27 0.32 -23.74
C LYS A 30 1.41 -0.48 -23.15
N ASN A 31 1.48 -1.78 -23.41
CA ASN A 31 2.67 -2.57 -23.07
C ASN A 31 3.92 -1.97 -23.72
N VAL A 32 5.04 -2.00 -23.01
CA VAL A 32 6.37 -1.80 -23.58
C VAL A 32 6.74 -3.11 -24.27
N PRO A 33 6.73 -3.19 -25.62
CA PRO A 33 6.64 -4.47 -26.34
C PRO A 33 7.81 -5.43 -26.13
N LYS A 34 8.91 -4.95 -25.55
CA LYS A 34 10.17 -5.69 -25.45
C LYS A 34 10.59 -5.94 -24.01
N ALA A 35 9.73 -5.68 -23.03
CA ALA A 35 10.15 -5.70 -21.63
C ALA A 35 9.16 -6.43 -20.73
N PHE A 36 9.72 -7.22 -19.82
CA PHE A 36 8.99 -7.94 -18.77
C PHE A 36 9.69 -7.79 -17.43
N ILE A 37 8.91 -7.87 -16.35
CA ILE A 37 9.41 -8.00 -14.98
C ILE A 37 9.22 -9.45 -14.56
N TYR A 38 10.29 -10.06 -14.07
CA TYR A 38 10.27 -11.39 -13.49
C TYR A 38 10.30 -11.25 -11.98
N GLU A 39 9.23 -11.67 -11.31
CA GLU A 39 9.13 -11.68 -9.86
C GLU A 39 9.62 -13.02 -9.33
N PHE A 40 10.56 -12.97 -8.39
CA PHE A 40 11.18 -14.16 -7.82
C PHE A 40 10.35 -14.73 -6.66
N ALA A 41 10.43 -16.05 -6.49
CA ALA A 41 9.91 -16.72 -5.31
C ALA A 41 10.59 -16.21 -4.03
N ASP A 42 9.86 -16.25 -2.92
CA ASP A 42 10.35 -15.77 -1.62
C ASP A 42 11.58 -16.60 -1.22
N GLU A 43 12.64 -15.91 -0.76
CA GLU A 43 13.96 -16.51 -0.45
C GLU A 43 14.68 -17.26 -1.58
N ALA A 44 14.18 -17.23 -2.82
CA ALA A 44 14.86 -17.90 -3.92
C ALA A 44 16.20 -17.23 -4.26
N GLU A 45 17.20 -18.08 -4.52
CA GLU A 45 18.47 -17.67 -5.11
C GLU A 45 18.27 -17.32 -6.59
N SER A 46 18.62 -16.08 -6.96
CA SER A 46 18.37 -15.53 -8.30
C SER A 46 19.62 -15.44 -9.18
N THR A 47 20.80 -15.81 -8.66
CA THR A 47 22.06 -15.71 -9.42
C THR A 47 22.04 -16.53 -10.70
N SER A 48 21.55 -17.77 -10.64
CA SER A 48 21.43 -18.66 -11.80
C SER A 48 20.40 -18.20 -12.82
N PHE A 49 19.38 -17.43 -12.40
CA PHE A 49 18.37 -16.87 -13.28
C PHE A 49 19.01 -15.94 -14.32
N TYR A 50 19.94 -15.08 -13.90
CA TYR A 50 20.58 -14.10 -14.81
C TYR A 50 21.35 -14.77 -15.96
N ALA A 51 21.94 -15.95 -15.72
CA ALA A 51 22.62 -16.72 -16.77
C ALA A 51 21.67 -17.22 -17.87
N THR A 52 20.35 -17.26 -17.61
CA THR A 52 19.35 -17.75 -18.57
C THR A 52 18.76 -16.65 -19.46
N LEU A 53 19.05 -15.37 -19.20
CA LEU A 53 18.44 -14.24 -19.91
C LEU A 53 18.84 -14.15 -21.40
N GLY A 54 20.00 -14.72 -21.77
CA GLY A 54 20.57 -14.63 -23.12
C GLY A 54 21.40 -13.37 -23.32
N ASP A 55 22.41 -13.44 -24.19
CA ASP A 55 23.48 -12.43 -24.29
C ASP A 55 23.00 -11.01 -24.65
N ASN A 56 21.86 -10.91 -25.37
CA ASN A 56 21.33 -9.63 -25.83
C ASN A 56 20.22 -9.05 -24.93
N ALA A 57 19.90 -9.73 -23.83
CA ALA A 57 18.94 -9.21 -22.86
C ALA A 57 19.61 -8.14 -21.99
N LYS A 58 18.91 -7.01 -21.79
CA LYS A 58 19.38 -5.89 -20.98
C LYS A 58 18.59 -5.84 -19.68
N ILE A 59 19.28 -5.88 -18.56
CA ILE A 59 18.66 -5.64 -17.25
C ILE A 59 18.43 -4.14 -17.10
N HIS A 60 17.17 -3.74 -16.94
CA HIS A 60 16.80 -2.35 -16.71
C HIS A 60 16.87 -1.99 -15.22
N THR A 61 16.24 -2.81 -14.36
CA THR A 61 16.17 -2.59 -12.91
C THR A 61 16.17 -3.91 -12.18
N LYS A 62 16.94 -4.01 -11.08
CA LYS A 62 16.83 -5.09 -10.10
C LYS A 62 16.03 -4.60 -8.90
N PHE A 63 15.09 -5.41 -8.45
CA PHE A 63 14.31 -5.14 -7.26
C PHE A 63 14.74 -6.13 -6.17
N ASP A 64 15.22 -5.60 -5.06
CA ASP A 64 15.70 -6.39 -3.93
C ASP A 64 15.21 -5.73 -2.64
N SER A 65 13.99 -6.08 -2.26
CA SER A 65 13.34 -5.62 -1.05
C SER A 65 12.50 -6.74 -0.46
N ASP A 66 12.17 -6.65 0.83
CA ASP A 66 11.31 -7.62 1.51
C ASP A 66 9.89 -7.69 0.91
N LEU A 67 9.46 -6.66 0.19
CA LEU A 67 8.12 -6.54 -0.39
C LEU A 67 8.05 -7.09 -1.81
N PHE A 68 9.15 -7.00 -2.55
CA PHE A 68 9.23 -7.41 -3.94
C PHE A 68 10.68 -7.68 -4.32
N ARG A 69 10.92 -8.91 -4.78
CA ARG A 69 12.19 -9.37 -5.33
C ARG A 69 11.99 -9.74 -6.79
N GLY A 70 12.80 -9.19 -7.68
CA GLY A 70 12.63 -9.43 -9.10
C GLY A 70 13.59 -8.65 -9.99
N VAL A 71 13.37 -8.73 -11.30
CA VAL A 71 14.16 -7.99 -12.28
C VAL A 71 13.32 -7.57 -13.47
N SER A 72 13.46 -6.32 -13.88
CA SER A 72 12.96 -5.81 -15.16
C SER A 72 14.02 -6.02 -16.25
N VAL A 73 13.63 -6.69 -17.34
CA VAL A 73 14.52 -7.05 -18.45
C VAL A 73 13.91 -6.60 -19.77
N GLN A 74 14.75 -6.00 -20.61
CA GLN A 74 14.42 -5.61 -21.97
C GLN A 74 15.14 -6.52 -22.97
N TYR A 75 14.43 -6.98 -23.98
CA TYR A 75 14.90 -7.86 -25.04
C TYR A 75 15.05 -7.12 -26.38
N PRO A 76 15.78 -7.68 -27.36
CA PRO A 76 15.99 -7.04 -28.66
C PRO A 76 14.69 -6.86 -29.48
N SER A 77 13.80 -7.85 -29.39
CA SER A 77 12.55 -7.91 -30.15
C SER A 77 11.35 -8.33 -29.27
N HIS A 78 10.15 -8.02 -29.77
CA HIS A 78 8.88 -8.39 -29.12
C HIS A 78 8.68 -9.91 -29.06
N GLU A 79 9.09 -10.62 -30.12
CA GLU A 79 9.04 -12.07 -30.21
C GLU A 79 10.00 -12.75 -29.22
N GLU A 80 11.23 -12.24 -29.12
CA GLU A 80 12.20 -12.72 -28.12
C GLU A 80 11.71 -12.48 -26.69
N ALA A 81 11.11 -11.30 -26.44
CA ALA A 81 10.55 -10.98 -25.13
C ALA A 81 9.46 -11.98 -24.71
N HIS A 82 8.53 -12.31 -25.62
CA HIS A 82 7.45 -13.26 -25.34
C HIS A 82 7.96 -14.69 -25.18
N THR A 83 8.90 -15.11 -26.02
CA THR A 83 9.54 -16.43 -25.91
C THR A 83 10.28 -16.58 -24.58
N ALA A 84 11.04 -15.55 -24.20
CA ALA A 84 11.73 -15.50 -22.92
C ALA A 84 10.73 -15.51 -21.75
N ALA A 85 9.67 -14.70 -21.80
CA ALA A 85 8.62 -14.68 -20.79
C ALA A 85 7.98 -16.05 -20.57
N ALA A 86 7.59 -16.73 -21.66
CA ALA A 86 7.01 -18.07 -21.61
C ALA A 86 7.96 -19.10 -20.98
N ARG A 87 9.25 -19.05 -21.34
CA ARG A 87 10.28 -19.93 -20.78
C ARG A 87 10.53 -19.64 -19.30
N MET A 88 10.64 -18.36 -18.92
CA MET A 88 10.94 -17.95 -17.55
C MET A 88 9.80 -18.26 -16.59
N ALA A 89 8.55 -18.16 -17.03
CA ALA A 89 7.38 -18.52 -16.22
C ALA A 89 7.37 -19.99 -15.77
N GLN A 90 8.14 -20.87 -16.42
CA GLN A 90 8.28 -22.28 -16.05
C GLN A 90 9.40 -22.54 -15.03
N GLN A 91 10.24 -21.54 -14.72
CA GLN A 91 11.33 -21.72 -13.77
C GLN A 91 10.80 -21.67 -12.33
N PRO A 92 11.23 -22.58 -11.43
CA PRO A 92 10.83 -22.54 -10.01
C PRO A 92 11.20 -21.24 -9.30
N THR A 93 12.27 -20.58 -9.74
CA THR A 93 12.74 -19.30 -9.19
C THR A 93 11.79 -18.14 -9.49
N VAL A 94 10.93 -18.24 -10.51
CA VAL A 94 10.04 -17.17 -10.95
C VAL A 94 8.60 -17.52 -10.54
N LYS A 95 8.01 -16.71 -9.67
CA LYS A 95 6.61 -16.91 -9.23
C LYS A 95 5.59 -16.18 -10.11
N ALA A 96 6.01 -15.09 -10.75
CA ALA A 96 5.16 -14.33 -11.68
C ALA A 96 5.97 -13.57 -12.74
N VAL A 97 5.35 -13.35 -13.90
CA VAL A 97 5.89 -12.57 -15.01
C VAL A 97 4.90 -11.46 -15.37
N TRP A 98 5.38 -10.22 -15.36
CA TRP A 98 4.56 -9.03 -15.53
C TRP A 98 4.98 -8.24 -16.78
N PRO A 99 4.04 -7.83 -17.65
CA PRO A 99 4.38 -6.91 -18.73
C PRO A 99 4.80 -5.55 -18.15
N VAL A 100 5.79 -4.90 -18.76
CA VAL A 100 6.09 -3.50 -18.45
C VAL A 100 5.10 -2.62 -19.18
N LEU A 101 4.49 -1.66 -18.47
CA LEU A 101 3.49 -0.78 -19.04
C LEU A 101 4.04 0.62 -19.27
N HIS A 102 3.60 1.23 -20.37
CA HIS A 102 3.77 2.63 -20.66
C HIS A 102 2.58 3.39 -20.08
N TYR A 103 2.88 4.23 -19.08
CA TYR A 103 1.92 5.17 -18.54
C TYR A 103 2.03 6.48 -19.32
N PRO A 104 0.98 6.88 -20.06
CA PRO A 104 0.97 8.23 -20.59
C PRO A 104 1.04 9.21 -19.43
N ARG A 105 1.76 10.31 -19.64
CA ARG A 105 1.76 11.43 -18.70
C ARG A 105 0.29 11.84 -18.46
N PRO A 106 -0.15 12.03 -17.20
CA PRO A 106 -1.47 12.57 -16.93
C PRO A 106 -1.60 13.92 -17.63
N GLU A 107 -2.65 14.08 -18.44
CA GLU A 107 -3.05 15.41 -18.90
C GLU A 107 -3.56 16.16 -17.67
N LEU A 108 -2.82 17.16 -17.23
CA LEU A 108 -3.30 18.08 -16.20
C LEU A 108 -4.29 19.01 -16.89
N ASP A 109 -5.58 18.80 -16.65
CA ASP A 109 -6.59 19.82 -16.90
C ASP A 109 -6.30 21.00 -15.97
N VAL A 110 -5.51 21.95 -16.47
CA VAL A 110 -5.34 23.23 -15.81
C VAL A 110 -6.68 23.94 -15.91
N ILE A 111 -7.52 23.83 -14.89
CA ILE A 111 -8.71 24.69 -14.75
C ILE A 111 -8.17 26.10 -14.45
N PRO A 112 -8.26 27.07 -15.37
CA PRO A 112 -7.75 28.39 -15.11
C PRO A 112 -8.70 29.07 -14.11
N LEU A 113 -8.27 29.21 -12.85
CA LEU A 113 -8.90 30.17 -11.94
C LEU A 113 -8.49 31.56 -12.45
N GLY A 114 -9.47 32.37 -12.84
CA GLY A 114 -9.26 33.60 -13.59
C GLY A 114 -8.20 34.57 -13.02
N ASN A 115 -7.41 35.13 -13.93
CA ASN A 115 -6.72 36.42 -13.85
C ASN A 115 -6.14 36.85 -12.49
N LEU A 116 -5.08 36.22 -11.99
CA LEU A 116 -4.14 36.89 -11.06
C LEU A 116 -2.71 36.33 -11.17
N LEU A 117 -1.81 37.16 -11.70
CA LEU A 117 -0.35 37.26 -11.44
C LEU A 117 0.64 36.40 -12.27
N PRO A 118 1.86 36.92 -12.52
CA PRO A 118 2.71 36.56 -13.65
C PRO A 118 3.52 35.28 -13.42
N GLU A 119 3.75 34.58 -14.52
CA GLU A 119 4.55 33.37 -14.69
C GLU A 119 5.84 33.38 -13.85
N THR A 120 5.85 32.68 -12.72
CA THR A 120 7.08 32.06 -12.20
C THR A 120 6.73 30.89 -11.29
N GLN A 121 7.38 29.75 -11.58
CA GLN A 121 7.46 28.53 -10.76
C GLN A 121 6.31 27.51 -10.86
N ALA A 122 6.14 26.92 -12.04
CA ALA A 122 5.90 25.47 -12.10
C ALA A 122 7.27 24.80 -12.31
N GLN A 123 7.85 24.24 -11.25
CA GLN A 123 9.04 23.40 -11.40
C GLN A 123 8.61 22.11 -12.11
N SER A 124 8.86 22.07 -13.42
CA SER A 124 8.88 20.85 -14.19
C SER A 124 10.09 20.03 -13.75
N LEU A 125 9.87 18.81 -13.24
CA LEU A 125 10.92 17.81 -13.18
C LEU A 125 11.14 17.30 -14.62
N ASN A 126 11.96 18.03 -15.38
CA ASN A 126 12.36 17.63 -16.73
C ASN A 126 13.50 16.60 -16.66
N GLY A 127 13.31 15.44 -17.30
CA GLY A 127 14.42 14.68 -17.86
C GLY A 127 14.99 15.47 -19.05
N SER A 128 16.31 15.62 -19.13
CA SER A 128 16.97 16.59 -20.01
C SER A 128 16.86 16.31 -21.52
N ASP A 129 16.24 15.22 -21.96
CA ASP A 129 16.25 14.74 -23.34
C ASP A 129 14.88 14.47 -23.98
N GLY A 130 13.77 14.74 -23.28
CA GLY A 130 12.42 14.50 -23.81
C GLY A 130 12.02 13.01 -23.91
N SER A 131 12.78 12.09 -23.31
CA SER A 131 12.41 10.69 -23.21
C SER A 131 11.26 10.45 -22.22
N SER A 132 10.37 9.48 -22.52
CA SER A 132 9.33 9.02 -21.60
C SER A 132 9.86 7.91 -20.69
N MET A 133 9.57 8.01 -19.40
CA MET A 133 9.95 7.02 -18.39
C MET A 133 8.89 5.92 -18.34
N SER A 134 9.30 4.65 -18.54
CA SER A 134 8.42 3.50 -18.31
C SER A 134 8.37 3.20 -16.81
N LEU A 135 7.17 3.10 -16.25
CA LEU A 135 6.97 2.82 -14.84
C LEU A 135 6.49 1.38 -14.65
N PRO A 136 7.31 0.49 -14.07
CA PRO A 136 7.02 -0.94 -13.92
C PRO A 136 6.10 -1.25 -12.72
N TYR A 137 4.99 -0.52 -12.52
CA TYR A 137 4.25 -0.54 -11.24
C TYR A 137 3.16 -1.63 -11.08
N GLU A 138 2.61 -2.23 -12.12
CA GLU A 138 1.44 -3.13 -11.92
C GLU A 138 1.78 -4.50 -11.33
N GLY A 139 2.98 -5.02 -11.59
CA GLY A 139 3.43 -6.25 -10.92
C GLY A 139 3.56 -6.09 -9.40
N LEU A 140 3.75 -4.85 -8.92
CA LEU A 140 3.81 -4.54 -7.49
C LEU A 140 2.41 -4.57 -6.85
N ALA A 141 1.34 -4.23 -7.56
CA ALA A 141 0.01 -4.11 -6.96
C ALA A 141 -0.50 -5.45 -6.37
N GLY A 142 -0.27 -6.56 -7.07
CA GLY A 142 -0.67 -7.89 -6.60
C GLY A 142 0.09 -8.35 -5.35
N SER A 143 1.40 -8.11 -5.31
CA SER A 143 2.26 -8.49 -4.18
C SER A 143 2.09 -7.55 -2.99
N LEU A 144 1.87 -6.25 -3.24
CA LEU A 144 1.57 -5.26 -2.21
C LEU A 144 0.21 -5.51 -1.53
N ARG A 145 -0.79 -6.08 -2.23
CA ARG A 145 -2.07 -6.46 -1.60
C ARG A 145 -1.94 -7.56 -0.56
N LYS A 146 -0.90 -8.41 -0.67
CA LYS A 146 -0.58 -9.46 0.31
C LYS A 146 0.41 -9.00 1.37
N ALA A 147 1.11 -7.90 1.14
CA ALA A 147 2.09 -7.37 2.08
C ALA A 147 1.41 -6.88 3.35
N THR A 148 2.01 -7.20 4.49
CA THR A 148 1.55 -6.72 5.80
C THR A 148 1.78 -5.22 5.92
N THR A 149 0.70 -4.46 6.05
CA THR A 149 0.70 -3.00 6.28
C THR A 149 0.92 -2.68 7.75
N LEU A 150 0.34 -3.47 8.66
CA LEU A 150 0.48 -3.31 10.10
C LEU A 150 0.75 -4.68 10.74
N ALA A 151 1.87 -4.82 11.45
CA ALA A 151 2.15 -6.03 12.22
C ALA A 151 1.17 -6.19 13.39
N ALA A 152 0.90 -7.42 13.82
CA ALA A 152 -0.08 -7.71 14.88
C ALA A 152 0.31 -7.16 16.27
N ASP A 153 1.59 -6.89 16.48
CA ASP A 153 2.18 -6.24 17.66
C ASP A 153 2.69 -4.82 17.36
N GLY A 154 2.26 -4.25 16.23
CA GLY A 154 2.72 -2.96 15.71
C GLY A 154 2.06 -1.73 16.34
N SER A 155 1.30 -1.86 17.43
CA SER A 155 0.62 -0.74 18.09
C SER A 155 0.86 -0.69 19.60
N TRP A 156 0.88 0.54 20.15
CA TRP A 156 1.10 0.79 21.57
C TRP A 156 0.41 2.08 22.02
N ILE A 157 0.48 2.34 23.33
CA ILE A 157 0.10 3.61 23.93
C ILE A 157 1.37 4.37 24.29
N ALA A 158 1.43 5.65 23.96
CA ALA A 158 2.46 6.58 24.39
C ALA A 158 1.85 7.66 25.29
N ASN A 159 2.70 8.48 25.90
CA ASN A 159 2.26 9.68 26.62
C ASN A 159 2.45 10.91 25.74
N ALA A 160 1.46 11.79 25.64
CA ALA A 160 1.52 13.01 24.82
C ALA A 160 2.66 13.96 25.20
N THR A 161 3.22 13.85 26.41
CA THR A 161 4.38 14.64 26.85
C THR A 161 5.72 14.11 26.34
N ASP A 162 5.77 12.88 25.82
CA ASP A 162 6.98 12.32 25.20
C ASP A 162 6.99 12.58 23.69
N SER A 163 7.90 13.45 23.24
CA SER A 163 8.06 13.78 21.82
C SER A 163 8.47 12.60 20.94
N ASN A 164 9.06 11.55 21.52
CA ASN A 164 9.43 10.33 20.78
C ASN A 164 8.29 9.31 20.70
N LEU A 165 7.18 9.56 21.41
CA LEU A 165 6.03 8.67 21.50
C LEU A 165 6.42 7.23 21.84
N ALA A 166 7.34 7.05 22.79
CA ALA A 166 7.78 5.72 23.19
C ALA A 166 6.65 4.95 23.92
N PRO A 167 6.62 3.61 23.82
CA PRO A 167 5.60 2.81 24.49
C PRO A 167 5.67 2.97 26.01
N VAL A 168 4.53 3.28 26.62
CA VAL A 168 4.37 3.21 28.07
C VAL A 168 4.21 1.75 28.52
N PRO A 169 4.55 1.41 29.78
CA PRO A 169 4.29 0.08 30.32
C PRO A 169 2.80 -0.30 30.21
N GLY A 170 2.53 -1.57 29.93
CA GLY A 170 1.16 -2.08 29.94
C GLY A 170 0.48 -1.85 31.30
N ASN A 171 -0.81 -1.56 31.28
CA ASN A 171 -1.64 -1.16 32.43
C ASN A 171 -1.29 0.21 33.03
N SER A 172 -0.56 1.06 32.31
CA SER A 172 -0.40 2.45 32.69
C SER A 172 -1.75 3.14 32.88
N THR A 173 -1.82 4.02 33.89
CA THR A 173 -3.02 4.78 34.21
C THR A 173 -2.85 6.22 33.76
N PHE A 174 -3.83 6.73 33.01
CA PHE A 174 -3.90 8.09 32.52
C PHE A 174 -5.04 8.82 33.24
N VAL A 175 -4.72 9.95 33.85
CA VAL A 175 -5.70 10.79 34.55
C VAL A 175 -6.04 11.99 33.67
N LEU A 176 -7.12 11.84 32.92
CA LEU A 176 -7.58 12.79 31.91
C LEU A 176 -8.30 13.99 32.56
N PRO A 177 -8.21 15.19 31.98
CA PRO A 177 -9.08 16.30 32.32
C PRO A 177 -10.56 15.94 32.13
N SER A 178 -11.46 16.75 32.71
CA SER A 178 -12.89 16.59 32.45
C SER A 178 -13.18 16.64 30.93
N PRO A 179 -14.20 15.92 30.46
CA PRO A 179 -14.57 15.88 29.04
C PRO A 179 -14.55 17.25 28.35
N GLY A 180 -13.85 17.34 27.22
CA GLY A 180 -13.73 18.56 26.41
C GLY A 180 -12.76 19.62 26.96
N GLN A 181 -12.00 19.32 28.01
CA GLN A 181 -11.03 20.24 28.62
C GLN A 181 -9.57 19.82 28.40
N ALA A 182 -9.31 18.82 27.58
CA ALA A 182 -7.95 18.34 27.34
C ALA A 182 -7.13 19.35 26.50
N GLY A 183 -5.96 19.71 27.00
CA GLY A 183 -4.96 20.50 26.30
C GLY A 183 -3.76 19.66 25.83
N ALA A 184 -2.91 20.27 25.01
CA ALA A 184 -1.73 19.62 24.40
C ALA A 184 -0.69 19.08 25.40
N TYR A 185 -0.75 19.51 26.67
CA TYR A 185 0.22 19.15 27.72
C TYR A 185 -0.38 18.31 28.87
N ASP A 186 -1.63 17.84 28.75
CA ASP A 186 -2.31 17.14 29.85
C ASP A 186 -1.83 15.69 30.08
N GLY A 187 -0.79 15.26 29.37
CA GLY A 187 -0.25 13.91 29.49
C GLY A 187 -1.27 12.83 29.12
N ILE A 188 -2.17 13.15 28.19
CA ILE A 188 -3.17 12.21 27.66
C ILE A 188 -2.48 11.05 26.95
N PRO A 189 -3.12 9.86 26.87
CA PRO A 189 -2.59 8.76 26.09
C PRO A 189 -2.60 9.14 24.61
N VAL A 190 -1.56 8.74 23.90
CA VAL A 190 -1.50 8.79 22.44
C VAL A 190 -1.58 7.37 21.93
N ALA A 191 -2.57 7.08 21.11
CA ALA A 191 -2.67 5.82 20.41
C ALA A 191 -1.68 5.87 19.25
N VAL A 192 -0.77 4.89 19.17
CA VAL A 192 0.24 4.85 18.10
C VAL A 192 0.24 3.49 17.43
N ALA A 193 0.29 3.49 16.10
CA ALA A 193 0.62 2.33 15.29
C ALA A 193 1.82 2.64 14.41
N ASN A 194 2.73 1.68 14.25
CA ASN A 194 3.84 1.77 13.31
C ASN A 194 3.52 0.98 12.06
N LEU A 195 3.19 1.70 10.99
CA LEU A 195 2.87 1.07 9.71
C LEU A 195 4.14 0.66 8.98
N THR A 196 4.22 -0.61 8.57
CA THR A 196 5.29 -1.15 7.72
C THR A 196 5.20 -0.59 6.30
N LEU A 197 3.97 -0.34 5.84
CA LEU A 197 3.62 0.26 4.55
C LEU A 197 2.59 1.37 4.72
N GLY A 198 2.45 2.26 3.74
CA GLY A 198 1.34 3.21 3.74
C GLY A 198 -0.01 2.49 3.75
N SER A 199 -1.01 3.14 4.35
CA SER A 199 -2.39 2.65 4.42
C SER A 199 -3.35 3.70 3.86
N PRO A 200 -4.24 3.35 2.92
CA PRO A 200 -5.31 4.25 2.50
C PRO A 200 -6.23 4.66 3.65
N THR A 201 -6.44 3.76 4.62
CA THR A 201 -7.34 3.98 5.76
C THR A 201 -6.83 3.26 7.00
N VAL A 202 -6.68 3.99 8.11
CA VAL A 202 -6.45 3.42 9.44
C VAL A 202 -7.63 3.76 10.34
N VAL A 203 -8.29 2.73 10.85
CA VAL A 203 -9.39 2.85 11.82
C VAL A 203 -8.83 2.58 13.21
N MET A 204 -9.15 3.46 14.15
CA MET A 204 -8.84 3.30 15.56
C MET A 204 -10.13 3.13 16.34
N SER A 205 -10.27 2.01 17.04
CA SER A 205 -11.45 1.71 17.86
C SER A 205 -11.06 1.35 19.27
N LEU A 206 -11.80 1.82 20.25
CA LEU A 206 -11.67 1.48 21.64
C LEU A 206 -12.54 0.27 21.99
N THR A 207 -12.03 -0.60 22.84
CA THR A 207 -12.81 -1.65 23.50
C THR A 207 -12.38 -1.86 24.94
N TYR A 208 -13.22 -2.48 25.76
CA TYR A 208 -12.85 -2.84 27.12
C TYR A 208 -11.77 -3.92 27.12
N SER A 209 -10.76 -3.75 27.98
CA SER A 209 -9.75 -4.80 28.21
C SER A 209 -10.33 -6.03 28.93
N HIS A 210 -11.41 -5.82 29.69
CA HIS A 210 -12.21 -6.85 30.33
C HIS A 210 -13.67 -6.37 30.35
N SER A 211 -14.50 -6.95 29.48
CA SER A 211 -15.91 -6.57 29.39
C SER A 211 -16.70 -7.10 30.60
N PRO A 212 -17.56 -6.30 31.24
CA PRO A 212 -18.64 -6.86 32.05
C PRO A 212 -19.59 -7.68 31.15
N PRO A 213 -20.23 -8.76 31.65
CA PRO A 213 -21.02 -9.69 30.84
C PRO A 213 -22.18 -9.07 30.03
N SER A 214 -22.63 -7.87 30.42
CA SER A 214 -23.74 -7.14 29.79
C SER A 214 -23.33 -6.26 28.61
N GLU A 215 -22.04 -6.00 28.42
CA GLU A 215 -21.51 -5.20 27.31
C GLU A 215 -20.66 -6.12 26.43
N ALA A 216 -21.33 -6.80 25.48
CA ALA A 216 -20.64 -7.47 24.39
C ALA A 216 -19.58 -6.52 23.81
N LEU A 217 -18.35 -7.01 23.61
CA LEU A 217 -17.16 -6.27 23.12
C LEU A 217 -17.54 -5.27 22.03
N SER A 218 -17.88 -4.05 22.46
CA SER A 218 -18.21 -2.97 21.55
C SER A 218 -16.91 -2.34 21.10
N LEU A 219 -16.81 -2.12 19.80
CA LEU A 219 -15.73 -1.38 19.17
C LEU A 219 -16.27 0.02 18.90
N TRP A 220 -15.88 0.98 19.74
CA TRP A 220 -16.26 2.37 19.56
C TRP A 220 -15.14 3.10 18.83
N GLU A 221 -15.43 3.73 17.70
CA GLU A 221 -14.42 4.55 17.03
C GLU A 221 -14.06 5.77 17.88
N ILE A 222 -12.76 6.00 18.04
CA ILE A 222 -12.24 7.16 18.78
C ILE A 222 -12.31 8.42 17.92
N ASP A 223 -12.30 9.58 18.57
CA ASP A 223 -12.20 10.85 17.85
C ASP A 223 -10.91 10.92 17.00
N GLY A 224 -11.00 11.57 15.83
CA GLY A 224 -9.93 11.61 14.83
C GLY A 224 -9.79 10.35 13.96
N SER A 225 -10.53 9.27 14.23
CA SER A 225 -10.64 8.11 13.35
C SER A 225 -11.77 8.28 12.32
N PRO A 226 -11.64 7.78 11.07
CA PRO A 226 -10.46 7.13 10.49
C PRO A 226 -9.40 8.11 9.97
N LEU A 227 -8.14 7.69 9.95
CA LEU A 227 -7.04 8.40 9.30
C LEU A 227 -6.94 7.97 7.84
N ALA A 228 -7.09 8.91 6.91
CA ALA A 228 -6.96 8.66 5.48
C ALA A 228 -5.52 8.85 4.99
N TRP A 229 -5.10 8.03 4.02
CA TRP A 229 -3.82 8.15 3.30
C TRP A 229 -2.59 8.27 4.21
N SER A 230 -2.56 7.43 5.23
CA SER A 230 -1.45 7.35 6.19
C SER A 230 -0.18 6.84 5.50
N THR A 231 0.92 7.57 5.62
CA THR A 231 2.22 7.14 5.11
C THR A 231 2.83 6.05 6.02
N ARG A 232 3.88 5.39 5.52
CA ARG A 232 4.68 4.44 6.33
C ARG A 232 5.26 5.14 7.57
N GLY A 233 5.32 4.42 8.69
CA GLY A 233 5.88 4.89 9.95
C GLY A 233 4.82 5.08 11.04
N GLN A 234 5.15 5.88 12.05
CA GLN A 234 4.26 6.14 13.19
C GLN A 234 3.06 6.99 12.77
N VAL A 235 1.86 6.50 13.09
CA VAL A 235 0.59 7.20 12.90
C VAL A 235 -0.28 7.03 14.14
N GLY A 236 -1.23 7.94 14.34
CA GLY A 236 -2.17 7.86 15.45
C GLY A 236 -2.64 9.23 15.91
N SER A 237 -3.29 9.26 17.06
CA SER A 237 -3.83 10.48 17.66
C SER A 237 -3.78 10.44 19.18
N GLY A 238 -3.77 11.63 19.79
CA GLY A 238 -4.07 11.77 21.21
C GLY A 238 -5.51 11.33 21.49
N PHE A 239 -5.73 10.73 22.65
CA PHE A 239 -7.04 10.24 23.06
C PHE A 239 -7.38 10.76 24.45
N ASP A 240 -8.36 11.66 24.54
CA ASP A 240 -8.84 12.24 25.79
C ASP A 240 -10.14 11.57 26.30
N GLY A 241 -10.49 10.43 25.72
CA GLY A 241 -11.72 9.70 26.01
C GLY A 241 -12.87 10.03 25.06
N GLN A 242 -12.72 10.99 24.16
CA GLN A 242 -13.77 11.32 23.18
C GLN A 242 -13.88 10.28 22.07
N LEU A 243 -15.10 9.81 21.84
CA LEU A 243 -15.48 8.95 20.73
C LEU A 243 -15.88 9.78 19.51
N ARG A 244 -15.84 9.18 18.33
CA ARG A 244 -16.19 9.82 17.05
C ARG A 244 -17.60 10.43 17.02
N ASN A 245 -18.53 9.88 17.81
CA ASN A 245 -19.89 10.42 17.94
C ASN A 245 -20.00 11.64 18.88
N GLY A 246 -18.87 12.13 19.41
CA GLY A 246 -18.78 13.25 20.33
C GLY A 246 -18.99 12.91 21.81
N SER A 247 -19.42 11.67 22.13
CA SER A 247 -19.56 11.21 23.52
C SER A 247 -18.21 10.86 24.13
N TYR A 248 -18.15 10.80 25.46
CA TYR A 248 -16.95 10.44 26.20
C TYR A 248 -17.13 9.10 26.91
N VAL A 249 -16.05 8.32 26.96
CA VAL A 249 -16.05 7.06 27.71
C VAL A 249 -16.01 7.31 29.21
N ASN A 250 -16.44 6.31 29.97
CA ASN A 250 -16.31 6.34 31.42
C ASN A 250 -14.86 6.03 31.85
N ALA A 251 -14.55 6.29 33.13
CA ALA A 251 -13.33 5.74 33.72
C ALA A 251 -13.37 4.21 33.63
N GLY A 252 -12.27 3.59 33.23
CA GLY A 252 -12.24 2.17 32.90
C GLY A 252 -10.91 1.71 32.34
N ARG A 253 -10.81 0.42 32.08
CA ARG A 253 -9.60 -0.20 31.52
C ARG A 253 -9.86 -0.66 30.09
N TYR A 254 -9.13 -0.09 29.16
CA TYR A 254 -9.39 -0.18 27.72
C TYR A 254 -8.19 -0.72 26.95
N LYS A 255 -8.44 -1.09 25.70
CA LYS A 255 -7.45 -1.28 24.64
C LYS A 255 -7.88 -0.50 23.42
N ILE A 256 -6.94 -0.11 22.58
CA ILE A 256 -7.23 0.40 21.24
C ILE A 256 -6.89 -0.67 20.21
N VAL A 257 -7.84 -0.93 19.32
CA VAL A 257 -7.72 -1.82 18.18
C VAL A 257 -7.50 -0.96 16.95
N PHE A 258 -6.34 -1.13 16.32
CA PHE A 258 -6.02 -0.54 15.04
C PHE A 258 -6.38 -1.51 13.92
N LYS A 259 -7.04 -1.01 12.88
CA LYS A 259 -7.21 -1.72 11.62
C LYS A 259 -6.64 -0.87 10.50
N ALA A 260 -5.66 -1.38 9.77
CA ALA A 260 -5.06 -0.71 8.62
C ALA A 260 -5.42 -1.47 7.34
N LEU A 261 -5.98 -0.76 6.36
CA LEU A 261 -6.29 -1.34 5.06
C LEU A 261 -5.00 -1.54 4.27
N ARG A 262 -4.77 -2.73 3.72
CA ARG A 262 -3.62 -3.00 2.86
C ARG A 262 -3.68 -2.16 1.58
N ILE A 263 -2.53 -1.88 0.98
CA ILE A 263 -2.45 -1.19 -0.32
C ILE A 263 -3.27 -1.99 -1.35
N ALA A 264 -4.17 -1.30 -2.07
CA ALA A 264 -5.13 -1.91 -3.00
C ALA A 264 -6.10 -2.95 -2.37
N GLY A 265 -6.30 -2.91 -1.04
CA GLY A 265 -7.32 -3.67 -0.34
C GLY A 265 -8.73 -3.10 -0.56
N ASP A 266 -9.75 -3.95 -0.48
CA ASP A 266 -11.16 -3.57 -0.47
C ASP A 266 -11.63 -3.34 0.98
N PRO A 267 -12.06 -2.12 1.36
CA PRO A 267 -12.53 -1.85 2.71
C PRO A 267 -13.74 -2.70 3.14
N LEU A 268 -14.52 -3.24 2.19
CA LEU A 268 -15.66 -4.12 2.46
C LEU A 268 -15.23 -5.57 2.76
N ASN A 269 -13.99 -5.95 2.44
CA ASN A 269 -13.45 -7.27 2.69
C ASN A 269 -12.61 -7.28 3.96
N SER A 270 -13.11 -7.94 5.00
CA SER A 270 -12.39 -8.08 6.28
C SER A 270 -10.98 -8.67 6.18
N GLY A 271 -10.70 -9.51 5.17
CA GLY A 271 -9.38 -10.13 4.97
C GLY A 271 -8.30 -9.21 4.41
N ASP A 272 -8.69 -8.02 3.96
CA ASP A 272 -7.77 -7.00 3.42
C ASP A 272 -7.29 -6.01 4.50
N TRP A 273 -7.72 -6.20 5.74
CA TRP A 273 -7.33 -5.39 6.89
C TRP A 273 -6.31 -6.12 7.75
N ASP A 274 -5.21 -5.44 8.08
CA ASP A 274 -4.31 -5.86 9.15
C ASP A 274 -4.76 -5.25 10.48
N THR A 275 -4.71 -6.03 11.56
CA THR A 275 -5.19 -5.64 12.89
C THR A 275 -4.08 -5.73 13.93
N SER A 276 -3.98 -4.72 14.80
CA SER A 276 -3.07 -4.70 15.96
C SER A 276 -3.78 -4.14 17.18
N GLU A 277 -3.59 -4.75 18.34
CA GLU A 277 -4.15 -4.28 19.61
C GLU A 277 -3.07 -3.70 20.51
N THR A 278 -3.34 -2.55 21.11
CA THR A 278 -2.44 -1.99 22.12
C THR A 278 -2.46 -2.86 23.39
N PRO A 279 -1.39 -2.81 24.21
CA PRO A 279 -1.49 -3.21 25.59
C PRO A 279 -2.65 -2.47 26.30
N PRO A 280 -3.29 -3.10 27.29
CA PRO A 280 -4.35 -2.45 28.06
C PRO A 280 -3.82 -1.24 28.84
N PHE A 281 -4.66 -0.23 29.01
CA PHE A 281 -4.40 0.97 29.81
C PHE A 281 -5.65 1.41 30.57
N THR A 282 -5.48 2.18 31.65
CA THR A 282 -6.60 2.65 32.48
C THR A 282 -6.81 4.14 32.28
N ILE A 283 -8.07 4.54 32.11
CA ILE A 283 -8.52 5.93 32.10
C ILE A 283 -9.19 6.25 33.42
N MET A 284 -8.80 7.37 34.02
CA MET A 284 -9.50 8.03 35.11
C MET A 284 -9.71 9.49 34.74
N TYR A 285 -10.71 10.14 35.34
CA TYR A 285 -10.95 11.56 35.17
C TYR A 285 -10.56 12.34 36.42
N ARG A 286 -9.94 13.50 36.24
CA ARG A 286 -9.77 14.48 37.33
C ARG A 286 -11.16 14.88 37.84
N LYS A 287 -11.27 14.95 39.17
CA LYS A 287 -12.48 15.46 39.84
C LYS A 287 -12.54 16.97 39.76
#